data_AF-A0A7M1R021-F1
#
_entry.id   AF-A0A7M1R021-F1
#
_cell.length_a   1.000
_cell.length_b   1.000
_cell.length_c   1.000
_cell.angle_alpha   90.00
_cell.angle_beta   90.00
_cell.angle_gamma   90.00
#
_symmetry.space_group_name_H-M   'P 1'
#
loop_
_entity.id
_entity.type
_entity.pdbx_description
1 polymer ?
#
loop_
_entity_poly.entity_id
_entity_poly.type
_entity_poly.pdbx_seq_one_letter_code
_entity_poly.pdbx_strand_id
1 'polypeptide(L)' 'MDKALTITPEFRERIEATGMTQEALAKAVGVTRQYFNQVLNGKTPVTTSFLVGALKAGLGKEITDIAQWAPKKAA' A
#
# COMPACT_ATOMS: atom_id res chain seq x y z
N MET A 1 -10.28 18.92 8.53
CA MET A 1 -9.23 18.29 7.69
C MET A 1 -9.69 16.89 7.37
N ASP A 2 -9.93 16.58 6.10
CA ASP A 2 -10.30 15.22 5.70
C ASP A 2 -9.09 14.31 5.91
N LYS A 3 -9.28 13.26 6.73
CA LYS A 3 -8.26 12.22 6.95
C LYS A 3 -8.52 11.07 5.99
N ALA A 4 -7.45 10.45 5.51
CA ALA A 4 -7.50 9.24 4.71
C ALA A 4 -6.42 8.27 5.17
N LEU A 5 -6.60 6.98 4.89
CA LEU A 5 -5.52 6.01 5.02
C LEU A 5 -4.49 6.27 3.93
N THR A 6 -3.24 6.43 4.35
CA THR A 6 -2.08 6.62 3.48
C THR A 6 -1.02 5.57 3.78
N ILE A 7 -0.34 5.11 2.73
CA ILE A 7 0.77 4.17 2.86
C ILE A 7 1.89 4.78 3.71
N THR A 8 2.41 3.99 4.65
CA THR A 8 3.52 4.38 5.52
C THR A 8 4.86 4.37 4.76
N PRO A 9 5.85 5.18 5.19
CA PRO A 9 7.22 5.06 4.68
C PRO A 9 7.79 3.64 4.86
N GLU A 10 7.55 3.00 6.00
CA GLU A 10 8.06 1.68 6.35
C GLU A 10 7.56 0.59 5.39
N PHE A 11 6.31 0.69 4.93
CA PHE A 11 5.79 -0.21 3.91
C PHE A 11 6.52 -0.04 2.58
N ARG A 12 6.85 1.21 2.20
CA ARG A 12 7.61 1.49 0.97
C ARG A 12 9.01 0.90 1.03
N GLU A 13 9.71 1.12 2.12
CA GLU A 13 11.04 0.54 2.33
C GLU A 13 11.00 -0.98 2.29
N ARG A 14 9.96 -1.59 2.88
CA ARG A 14 9.80 -3.04 2.86
C ARG A 14 9.55 -3.59 1.45
N ILE A 15 8.68 -2.95 0.66
CA ILE A 15 8.46 -3.41 -0.73
C ILE A 15 9.72 -3.21 -1.58
N GLU A 16 10.48 -2.13 -1.37
CA GLU A 16 11.74 -1.88 -2.08
C GLU A 16 12.81 -2.91 -1.71
N ALA A 17 12.90 -3.28 -0.43
CA ALA A 17 13.83 -4.29 0.07
C ALA A 17 13.57 -5.70 -0.50
N THR A 18 12.37 -5.98 -1.02
CA THR A 18 12.10 -7.26 -1.70
C THR A 18 12.86 -7.42 -3.02
N GLY A 19 13.29 -6.31 -3.64
CA GLY A 19 13.84 -6.29 -5.00
C GLY A 19 12.84 -6.71 -6.09
N MET A 20 11.57 -6.92 -5.74
CA MET A 20 10.53 -7.34 -6.67
C MET A 20 10.03 -6.17 -7.52
N THR A 21 9.57 -6.47 -8.73
CA THR A 21 8.92 -5.47 -9.56
C THR A 21 7.56 -5.08 -8.97
N GLN A 22 7.12 -3.86 -9.27
CA GLN A 22 5.78 -3.38 -8.91
C GLN A 22 4.66 -4.29 -9.45
N GLU A 23 4.90 -4.97 -10.57
CA GLU A 23 3.96 -5.94 -11.13
C GLU A 23 3.87 -7.22 -10.30
N ALA A 24 5.02 -7.75 -9.86
CA ALA A 24 5.06 -8.93 -9.01
C ALA A 24 4.46 -8.65 -7.62
N LEU A 25 4.74 -7.49 -7.05
CA LEU A 25 4.14 -7.03 -5.79
C LEU A 25 2.62 -6.89 -5.91
N ALA A 26 2.13 -6.23 -6.96
CA ALA A 26 0.70 -6.09 -7.21
C ALA A 26 0.01 -7.45 -7.34
N LYS A 27 0.62 -8.39 -8.08
CA LYS A 27 0.13 -9.76 -8.21
C LYS A 27 0.07 -10.49 -6.86
N ALA A 28 1.10 -10.35 -6.02
CA ALA A 28 1.12 -10.96 -4.69
C ALA A 28 0.00 -10.42 -3.77
N VAL A 29 -0.30 -9.12 -3.86
CA VAL A 29 -1.41 -8.47 -3.15
C VAL A 29 -2.79 -8.82 -3.75
N GLY A 30 -2.83 -9.29 -5.00
CA GLY A 30 -4.07 -9.64 -5.69
C GLY A 30 -4.76 -8.43 -6.34
N VAL A 31 -3.98 -7.44 -6.79
CA VAL A 31 -4.48 -6.23 -7.46
C VAL A 31 -3.77 -5.99 -8.79
N THR A 32 -4.28 -5.07 -9.60
CA THR A 32 -3.58 -4.64 -10.82
C THR A 32 -2.39 -3.77 -10.46
N ARG A 33 -1.35 -3.79 -11.31
CA ARG A 33 -0.17 -2.91 -11.18
C ARG A 33 -0.55 -1.43 -11.13
N GLN A 34 -1.53 -1.02 -11.93
CA GLN A 34 -2.00 0.37 -11.95
C GLN A 34 -2.65 0.75 -10.61
N TYR A 35 -3.54 -0.10 -10.08
CA TYR A 35 -4.17 0.15 -8.79
C TYR A 35 -3.15 0.19 -7.66
N PHE A 36 -2.20 -0.76 -7.63
CA PHE A 36 -1.11 -0.78 -6.66
C PHE A 36 -0.32 0.54 -6.66
N ASN A 37 0.10 1.01 -7.83
CA ASN A 37 0.81 2.28 -7.98
C ASN A 37 -0.04 3.49 -7.58
N GLN A 38 -1.35 3.49 -7.88
CA GLN A 38 -2.22 4.58 -7.47
C GLN A 38 -2.37 4.66 -5.95
N VAL A 39 -2.51 3.51 -5.28
CA VAL A 39 -2.56 3.41 -3.80
C VAL A 39 -1.24 3.87 -3.19
N LEU A 40 -0.11 3.35 -3.69
CA LEU A 40 1.21 3.80 -3.24
C LEU A 40 1.36 5.31 -3.39
N ASN A 41 0.94 5.90 -4.50
CA ASN A 41 1.09 7.34 -4.73
C ASN A 41 0.00 8.20 -4.07
N GLY A 42 -0.92 7.60 -3.30
CA GLY A 42 -2.01 8.31 -2.63
C GLY A 42 -3.07 8.88 -3.58
N LYS A 43 -3.08 8.44 -4.85
CA LYS A 43 -4.07 8.83 -5.87
C LYS A 43 -5.40 8.10 -5.68
N THR A 44 -5.36 6.90 -5.08
CA THR A 44 -6.53 6.08 -4.76
C THR A 44 -6.51 5.77 -3.26
N PRO A 45 -7.66 5.80 -2.56
CA PRO A 45 -7.74 5.43 -1.16
C PRO A 45 -7.26 4.00 -0.90
N VAL A 46 -6.56 3.80 0.22
CA VAL A 46 -6.23 2.45 0.72
C VAL A 46 -7.53 1.76 1.13
N THR A 47 -7.74 0.54 0.64
CA THR A 47 -8.93 -0.27 0.94
C THR A 47 -8.58 -1.44 1.86
N THR A 48 -9.59 -1.99 2.56
CA THR A 48 -9.42 -3.21 3.36
C THR A 48 -8.89 -4.37 2.54
N SER A 49 -9.35 -4.52 1.29
CA SER A 49 -8.88 -5.59 0.40
C SER A 49 -7.39 -5.48 0.07
N PHE A 50 -6.90 -4.26 -0.15
CA PHE A 50 -5.46 -4.01 -0.34
C PHE A 50 -4.66 -4.38 0.90
N LEU A 51 -5.11 -3.96 2.09
CA LEU A 51 -4.44 -4.26 3.36
C LEU A 51 -4.35 -5.77 3.62
N VAL A 52 -5.47 -6.49 3.45
CA VAL A 52 -5.51 -7.94 3.59
C VAL A 52 -4.60 -8.63 2.57
N GLY A 53 -4.60 -8.17 1.32
CA GLY A 53 -3.70 -8.69 0.29
C GLY A 53 -2.22 -8.50 0.63
N ALA A 54 -1.85 -7.31 1.12
CA ALA A 54 -0.49 -7.00 1.55
C ALA A 54 -0.03 -7.86 2.74
N LEU A 55 -0.91 -8.10 3.72
CA LEU A 55 -0.64 -9.01 4.84
C LEU A 55 -0.46 -10.45 4.36
N LYS A 56 -1.34 -10.95 3.49
CA LYS A 56 -1.24 -12.30 2.91
C LYS A 56 0.03 -12.49 2.08
N ALA A 57 0.48 -11.43 1.41
CA ALA A 57 1.72 -11.41 0.65
C ALA A 57 2.99 -11.33 1.52
N GLY A 58 2.86 -11.22 2.85
CA GLY A 58 3.99 -11.04 3.76
C GLY A 58 4.65 -9.67 3.68
N LEU A 59 4.02 -8.70 3.01
CA LEU A 59 4.55 -7.35 2.82
C LEU A 59 4.29 -6.43 4.03
N GLY A 60 3.62 -6.92 5.08
CA GLY A 60 3.37 -6.22 6.33
C GLY A 60 3.17 -7.24 7.46
N LYS A 61 3.45 -6.88 8.71
CA LYS A 61 3.10 -7.74 9.87
C LYS A 61 1.75 -7.33 10.44
N GLU A 62 1.50 -6.02 10.49
CA GLU A 62 0.27 -5.43 10.98
C GLU A 62 -0.28 -4.39 10.00
N ILE A 63 -1.57 -4.03 10.14
CA ILE A 63 -2.19 -3.01 9.29
C ILE A 63 -1.49 -1.65 9.45
N THR A 64 -1.07 -1.33 10.68
CA THR A 64 -0.36 -0.10 11.04
C THR A 64 1.02 0.01 10.39
N ASP A 65 1.66 -1.12 10.07
CA ASP A 65 2.91 -1.12 9.30
C ASP A 65 2.68 -0.72 7.84
N ILE A 66 1.45 -0.88 7.34
CA ILE A 66 1.10 -0.72 5.92
C ILE A 66 0.49 0.66 5.66
N ALA A 67 -0.45 1.07 6.51
CA ALA A 67 -1.15 2.34 6.34
C ALA A 67 -1.49 3.00 7.68
N GLN A 68 -1.52 4.33 7.66
CA GLN A 68 -1.89 5.16 8.80
C GLN A 68 -2.88 6.24 8.41
N TRP A 69 -3.61 6.76 9.38
CA TRP A 69 -4.47 7.94 9.18
C TRP A 69 -3.60 9.19 9.06
N ALA A 70 -3.59 9.79 7.88
CA ALA A 70 -2.92 11.06 7.63
C ALA A 70 -3.88 12.07 6.98
N PRO A 71 -3.57 13.37 7.01
CA PRO A 71 -4.28 14.35 6.20
C PRO A 71 -4.28 13.92 4.74
N LYS A 72 -5.43 14.02 4.07
CA LYS A 72 -5.54 13.70 2.64
C LYS A 72 -4.58 14.58 1.85
N LYS A 73 -3.65 13.95 1.11
CA LYS A 73 -2.76 14.68 0.20
C LYS A 73 -3.63 15.35 -0.86
N ALA A 74 -3.48 16.67 -1.02
CA ALA A 74 -4.16 17.39 -2.10
C ALA A 74 -3.74 16.77 -3.44
N ALA A 75 -4.73 16.47 -4.28
CA ALA A 75 -4.56 15.81 -5.57
C ALA A 75 -3.82 16.71 -6.57
#